data_AF-A0A538KFD6-F1
#
_entry.id   AF-A0A538KFD6-F1
#
_cell.length_a   1.000
_cell.length_b   1.000
_cell.length_c   1.000
_cell.angle_alpha   90.00
_cell.angle_beta   90.00
_cell.angle_gamma   90.00
#
_symmetry.space_group_name_H-M   'P 1'
#
loop_
_entity.id
_entity.type
_entity.pdbx_description
1 polymer ?
#
loop_
_entity_poly.entity_id
_entity_poly.type
_entity_poly.pdbx_seq_one_letter_code
_entity_poly.pdbx_strand_id
1 'polypeptide(L)'
;MARPFAGTTGNFTRTDGRRDFSIPPPGRSYLEALSSHGVDVHTVGKTGQLFRGIGIDVQHLGATNREALSGTGALIDSLHSGLVFTNLIETDQVYGHRHDAPGFHDALKEIDASVAEWLPVLRPEDLLVLTADHGCDVTAPHTDHTREYAPLLAWFEGHASKRHDGQLVDVGASVFQWLTSSQAPELLGEAFL
;
A
#
# COMPACT_ATOMS: atom_id res chain seq x y z
N MET A 1 -17.67 -3.68 -11.01
CA MET A 1 -17.40 -5.01 -10.41
C MET A 1 -18.55 -5.95 -10.68
N ALA A 2 -18.29 -7.20 -11.06
CA ALA A 2 -19.27 -8.27 -11.15
C ALA A 2 -19.41 -8.99 -9.79
N ARG A 3 -20.65 -9.23 -9.36
CA ARG A 3 -21.00 -9.88 -8.09
C ARG A 3 -22.09 -10.94 -8.33
N PRO A 4 -21.73 -12.10 -8.90
CA PRO A 4 -22.71 -13.14 -9.15
C PRO A 4 -23.26 -13.70 -7.84
N PHE A 5 -24.55 -13.99 -7.83
CA PHE A 5 -25.26 -14.59 -6.71
C PHE A 5 -26.11 -15.76 -7.19
N ALA A 6 -26.42 -16.68 -6.27
CA ALA A 6 -27.33 -17.80 -6.47
C ALA A 6 -28.40 -17.79 -5.37
N GLY A 7 -29.44 -18.59 -5.54
CA GLY A 7 -30.52 -18.74 -4.58
C GLY A 7 -31.86 -18.21 -5.09
N THR A 8 -32.80 -18.00 -4.17
CA THR A 8 -34.18 -17.60 -4.46
C THR A 8 -34.54 -16.35 -3.68
N THR A 9 -35.67 -15.72 -4.02
CA THR A 9 -36.20 -14.56 -3.28
C THR A 9 -36.20 -14.83 -1.77
N GLY A 10 -35.58 -13.93 -1.00
CA GLY A 10 -35.42 -14.07 0.45
C GLY A 10 -34.22 -14.91 0.92
N ASN A 11 -33.51 -15.59 0.01
CA ASN A 11 -32.34 -16.42 0.33
C ASN A 11 -31.31 -16.39 -0.81
N PHE A 12 -30.67 -15.23 -1.02
CA PHE A 12 -29.59 -15.08 -1.99
C PHE A 12 -28.23 -15.17 -1.30
N THR A 13 -27.28 -15.86 -1.95
CA THR A 13 -25.89 -15.97 -1.51
C THR A 13 -24.96 -15.59 -2.64
N ARG A 14 -23.94 -14.78 -2.33
CA ARG A 14 -22.88 -14.45 -3.30
C ARG A 14 -22.06 -15.69 -3.61
N THR A 15 -21.70 -15.86 -4.87
CA THR A 15 -20.86 -16.97 -5.34
C THR A 15 -19.42 -16.52 -5.55
N ASP A 16 -18.49 -17.46 -5.72
CA ASP A 16 -17.05 -17.20 -5.88
C ASP A 16 -16.67 -16.55 -7.22
N GLY A 17 -17.64 -16.28 -8.11
CA GLY A 17 -17.41 -15.65 -9.42
C GLY A 17 -17.17 -14.14 -9.39
N ARG A 18 -16.77 -13.56 -8.25
CA ARG A 18 -16.45 -12.12 -8.17
C ARG A 18 -15.33 -11.79 -9.17
N ARG A 19 -15.58 -10.79 -10.02
CA ARG A 19 -14.56 -10.21 -10.91
C ARG A 19 -14.59 -8.70 -10.85
N ASP A 20 -13.43 -8.12 -10.67
CA ASP A 20 -13.24 -6.67 -10.63
C ASP A 20 -12.49 -6.28 -11.92
N PHE A 21 -13.02 -5.29 -12.64
CA PHE A 21 -12.48 -4.83 -13.92
C PHE A 21 -11.90 -3.44 -13.71
N SER A 22 -10.66 -3.39 -13.22
CA SER A 22 -9.93 -2.15 -13.01
C SER A 22 -9.47 -1.56 -14.33
N ILE A 23 -9.47 -0.23 -14.43
CA ILE A 23 -8.78 0.48 -15.51
C ILE A 23 -7.25 0.35 -15.32
N PRO A 24 -6.47 0.23 -16.41
CA PRO A 24 -5.02 0.29 -16.29
C PRO A 24 -4.58 1.68 -15.80
N PRO A 25 -3.40 1.80 -15.15
CA PRO A 25 -2.80 3.10 -14.88
C PRO A 25 -2.72 3.94 -16.16
N PRO A 26 -2.94 5.27 -16.08
CA PRO A 26 -3.03 6.14 -17.26
C PRO A 26 -1.69 6.34 -17.98
N GLY A 27 -0.58 5.91 -17.39
CA GLY A 27 0.76 5.96 -17.94
C GLY A 27 1.71 5.05 -17.18
N ARG A 28 2.97 5.00 -17.61
CA ARG A 28 4.01 4.19 -17.00
C ARG A 28 4.21 4.61 -15.54
N SER A 29 4.28 3.62 -14.65
CA SER A 29 4.47 3.82 -13.20
C SER A 29 5.89 3.44 -12.75
N TYR A 30 6.23 3.82 -11.51
CA TYR A 30 7.47 3.35 -10.88
C TYR A 30 7.51 1.83 -10.68
N LEU A 31 6.37 1.13 -10.64
CA LEU A 31 6.33 -0.33 -10.57
C LEU A 31 6.88 -0.96 -11.86
N GLU A 32 6.45 -0.44 -13.01
CA GLU A 32 7.02 -0.85 -14.31
C GLU A 32 8.48 -0.46 -14.45
N ALA A 33 8.87 0.71 -13.93
CA ALA A 33 10.27 1.13 -13.92
C ALA A 33 11.14 0.15 -13.12
N LEU A 34 10.73 -0.22 -11.89
CA LEU A 34 11.40 -1.21 -11.05
C LEU A 34 11.51 -2.57 -11.74
N SER A 35 10.39 -3.09 -12.25
CA SER A 35 10.36 -4.37 -12.97
C SER A 35 11.30 -4.35 -14.18
N SER A 36 11.36 -3.24 -14.93
CA SER A 36 12.31 -3.10 -16.06
C SER A 36 13.79 -3.03 -15.65
N HIS A 37 14.08 -2.75 -14.38
CA HIS A 37 15.42 -2.78 -13.79
C HIS A 37 15.73 -4.12 -13.09
N GLY A 38 14.86 -5.13 -13.24
CA GLY A 38 15.03 -6.45 -12.62
C GLY A 38 14.82 -6.44 -11.11
N VAL A 39 14.09 -5.45 -10.58
CA VAL A 39 13.67 -5.42 -9.17
C VAL A 39 12.31 -6.12 -9.06
N ASP A 40 12.27 -7.21 -8.30
CA ASP A 40 11.03 -7.94 -8.04
C ASP A 40 10.03 -7.08 -7.24
N VAL A 41 8.82 -6.96 -7.75
CA VAL A 41 7.72 -6.22 -7.12
C VAL A 41 6.71 -7.19 -6.53
N HIS A 42 6.71 -7.28 -5.20
CA HIS A 42 5.72 -8.00 -4.40
C HIS A 42 4.64 -7.04 -3.93
N THR A 43 3.38 -7.43 -4.07
CA THR A 43 2.25 -6.66 -3.53
C THR A 43 1.51 -7.48 -2.48
N VAL A 44 0.97 -6.81 -1.47
CA VAL A 44 0.15 -7.44 -0.42
C VAL A 44 -1.20 -6.73 -0.34
N GLY A 45 -2.28 -7.50 -0.29
CA GLY A 45 -3.64 -6.97 -0.22
C GLY A 45 -4.15 -6.48 -1.58
N LYS A 46 -4.72 -5.28 -1.63
CA LYS A 46 -5.38 -4.78 -2.86
C LYS A 46 -4.47 -4.10 -3.87
N THR A 47 -3.22 -3.80 -3.51
CA THR A 47 -2.29 -3.08 -4.39
C THR A 47 -2.21 -3.70 -5.78
N GLY A 48 -2.11 -5.04 -5.87
CA GLY A 48 -2.05 -5.73 -7.16
C GLY A 48 -3.25 -5.45 -8.07
N GLN A 49 -4.45 -5.34 -7.50
CA GLN A 49 -5.69 -5.07 -8.23
C GLN A 49 -5.83 -3.59 -8.62
N LEU A 50 -5.30 -2.67 -7.81
CA LEU A 50 -5.29 -1.23 -8.10
C LEU A 50 -4.48 -0.92 -9.37
N PHE A 51 -3.36 -1.62 -9.55
CA PHE A 51 -2.49 -1.47 -10.72
C PHE A 51 -2.80 -2.48 -11.85
N ARG A 52 -3.88 -3.26 -11.74
CA ARG A 52 -4.25 -4.32 -12.71
C ARG A 52 -3.11 -5.32 -12.97
N GLY A 53 -2.25 -5.56 -11.98
CA GLY A 53 -1.07 -6.42 -12.09
C GLY A 53 0.06 -5.87 -12.97
N ILE A 54 -0.02 -4.61 -13.43
CA ILE A 54 1.01 -4.01 -14.28
C ILE A 54 2.23 -3.65 -13.42
N GLY A 55 3.42 -4.12 -13.83
CA GLY A 55 4.67 -3.92 -13.10
C GLY A 55 4.76 -4.68 -11.78
N ILE A 56 4.01 -5.78 -11.64
CA ILE A 56 3.93 -6.58 -10.41
C ILE A 56 4.27 -8.03 -10.73
N ASP A 57 5.24 -8.59 -10.02
CA ASP A 57 5.74 -9.95 -10.24
C ASP A 57 4.99 -10.96 -9.36
N VAL A 58 4.71 -10.59 -8.11
CA VAL A 58 4.05 -11.48 -7.14
C VAL A 58 2.95 -10.74 -6.38
N GLN A 59 1.79 -11.39 -6.26
CA GLN A 59 0.64 -10.88 -5.52
C GLN A 59 0.30 -11.80 -4.34
N HIS A 60 0.36 -11.25 -3.13
CA HIS A 60 0.01 -11.92 -1.90
C HIS A 60 -1.38 -11.48 -1.43
N LEU A 61 -2.13 -12.42 -0.87
CA LEU A 61 -3.42 -12.13 -0.26
C LEU A 61 -3.24 -11.27 0.99
N GLY A 62 -4.31 -10.56 1.36
CA GLY A 62 -4.37 -9.68 2.51
C GLY A 62 -5.76 -9.09 2.57
N ALA A 63 -6.75 -9.93 2.89
CA ALA A 63 -8.16 -9.52 2.88
C ALA A 63 -8.49 -8.58 4.05
N THR A 64 -7.70 -8.65 5.11
CA THR A 64 -7.75 -7.79 6.32
C THR A 64 -6.39 -7.15 6.55
N ASN A 65 -6.33 -6.09 7.36
CA ASN A 65 -5.08 -5.46 7.79
C ASN A 65 -4.21 -6.49 8.52
N ARG A 66 -4.79 -7.32 9.39
CA ARG A 66 -4.08 -8.39 10.09
C ARG A 66 -3.35 -9.35 9.14
N GLU A 67 -4.06 -9.85 8.13
CA GLU A 67 -3.48 -10.75 7.14
C GLU A 67 -2.39 -10.05 6.32
N ALA A 68 -2.65 -8.80 5.91
CA ALA A 68 -1.70 -8.02 5.13
C ALA A 68 -0.43 -7.74 5.94
N LEU A 69 -0.54 -7.25 7.18
CA LEU A 69 0.58 -6.99 8.09
C LEU A 69 1.39 -8.28 8.36
N SER A 70 0.72 -9.40 8.63
CA SER A 70 1.40 -10.68 8.81
C SER A 70 2.15 -11.13 7.54
N GLY A 71 1.54 -10.97 6.36
CA GLY A 71 2.16 -11.24 5.08
C GLY A 71 3.37 -10.35 4.80
N THR A 72 3.26 -9.06 5.11
CA THR A 72 4.37 -8.10 5.00
C THR A 72 5.54 -8.49 5.92
N GLY A 73 5.26 -8.84 7.18
CA GLY A 73 6.29 -9.30 8.11
C GLY A 73 7.02 -10.55 7.61
N ALA A 74 6.27 -11.54 7.11
CA ALA A 74 6.86 -12.75 6.52
C ALA A 74 7.76 -12.44 5.30
N LEU A 75 7.44 -11.41 4.52
CA LEU A 75 8.25 -10.97 3.38
C LEU A 75 9.50 -10.20 3.83
N ILE A 76 9.41 -9.38 4.88
CA ILE A 76 10.57 -8.72 5.49
C ILE A 76 11.60 -9.77 5.95
N ASP A 77 11.13 -10.86 6.57
CA ASP A 77 11.99 -11.93 7.06
C ASP A 77 12.61 -12.79 5.94
N SER A 78 11.91 -12.99 4.83
CA SER A 78 12.27 -14.02 3.83
C SER A 78 12.83 -13.48 2.51
N LEU A 79 12.48 -12.25 2.12
CA LEU A 79 12.95 -11.68 0.86
C LEU A 79 14.39 -11.20 0.99
N HIS A 80 15.22 -11.57 0.02
CA HIS A 80 16.59 -11.06 -0.07
C HIS A 80 16.61 -9.61 -0.57
N SER A 81 15.83 -9.29 -1.61
CA SER A 81 15.79 -7.98 -2.27
C SER A 81 14.49 -7.82 -3.04
N GLY A 82 13.99 -6.60 -3.18
CA GLY A 82 12.78 -6.28 -3.95
C GLY A 82 11.95 -5.17 -3.30
N LEU A 83 10.82 -4.85 -3.92
CA LEU A 83 9.80 -3.98 -3.33
C LEU A 83 8.67 -4.82 -2.73
N VAL A 84 8.31 -4.55 -1.47
CA VAL A 84 7.06 -5.02 -0.86
C VAL A 84 6.09 -3.85 -0.75
N PHE A 85 5.04 -3.84 -1.57
CA PHE A 85 4.03 -2.78 -1.58
C PHE A 85 2.70 -3.27 -1.00
N THR A 86 2.48 -2.92 0.26
CA THR A 86 1.32 -3.35 1.07
C THR A 86 0.24 -2.27 1.11
N ASN A 87 -1.02 -2.67 0.91
CA ASN A 87 -2.18 -1.79 1.15
C ASN A 87 -3.00 -2.31 2.34
N LEU A 88 -3.19 -1.46 3.35
CA LEU A 88 -3.95 -1.74 4.57
C LEU A 88 -5.32 -1.08 4.46
N ILE A 89 -6.27 -1.81 3.89
CA ILE A 89 -7.52 -1.24 3.37
C ILE A 89 -8.59 -0.96 4.44
N GLU A 90 -8.49 -1.55 5.64
CA GLU A 90 -9.60 -1.52 6.60
C GLU A 90 -9.83 -0.14 7.23
N THR A 91 -8.77 0.69 7.33
CA THR A 91 -8.87 2.09 7.75
C THR A 91 -9.83 2.88 6.85
N ASP A 92 -9.92 2.52 5.58
CA ASP A 92 -10.86 3.12 4.63
C ASP A 92 -12.20 2.35 4.54
N GLN A 93 -12.14 1.09 4.10
CA GLN A 93 -13.31 0.33 3.68
C GLN A 93 -14.20 -0.14 4.84
N VAL A 94 -13.60 -0.40 6.00
CA VAL A 94 -14.30 -0.99 7.17
C VAL A 94 -14.62 0.09 8.18
N TYR A 95 -13.69 1.00 8.46
CA TYR A 95 -13.82 1.98 9.54
C TYR A 95 -14.13 3.40 9.04
N GLY A 96 -13.33 3.93 8.11
CA GLY A 96 -13.44 5.30 7.58
C GLY A 96 -14.82 5.63 7.02
N HIS A 97 -15.22 4.95 5.94
CA HIS A 97 -16.53 5.15 5.30
C HIS A 97 -17.74 4.88 6.20
N ARG A 98 -17.55 4.19 7.33
CA ARG A 98 -18.61 3.84 8.29
C ARG A 98 -18.61 4.73 9.53
N HIS A 99 -17.71 5.71 9.59
CA HIS A 99 -17.56 6.62 10.74
C HIS A 99 -17.30 5.88 12.06
N ASP A 100 -16.61 4.75 11.99
CA ASP A 100 -16.28 3.93 13.16
C ASP A 100 -14.93 4.37 13.75
N ALA A 101 -14.96 5.41 14.58
CA ALA A 101 -13.76 5.94 15.22
C ALA A 101 -13.03 4.93 16.13
N PRO A 102 -13.71 4.14 16.99
CA PRO A 102 -13.06 3.08 17.76
C PRO A 102 -12.35 2.03 16.89
N GLY A 103 -13.02 1.54 15.84
CA GLY A 103 -12.43 0.56 14.93
C GLY A 103 -11.24 1.13 14.16
N PHE A 104 -11.32 2.39 13.71
CA PHE A 104 -10.20 3.08 13.07
C PHE A 104 -9.00 3.20 14.03
N HIS A 105 -9.25 3.58 15.28
CA HIS A 105 -8.21 3.67 16.32
C HIS A 105 -7.51 2.33 16.56
N ASP A 106 -8.28 1.24 16.69
CA ASP A 106 -7.70 -0.09 16.89
C ASP A 106 -6.91 -0.58 15.66
N ALA A 107 -7.38 -0.25 14.44
CA ALA A 107 -6.62 -0.52 13.22
C ALA A 107 -5.27 0.21 13.20
N LEU A 108 -5.23 1.49 13.62
CA LEU A 108 -3.97 2.25 13.72
C LEU A 108 -3.01 1.63 14.75
N LYS A 109 -3.52 1.12 15.87
CA LYS A 109 -2.70 0.43 16.88
C LYS A 109 -2.12 -0.89 16.37
N GLU A 110 -2.86 -1.63 15.54
CA GLU A 110 -2.36 -2.87 14.93
C GLU A 110 -1.22 -2.58 13.94
N ILE A 111 -1.33 -1.49 13.18
CA ILE A 111 -0.26 -1.00 12.29
C ILE A 111 0.98 -0.60 13.10
N ASP A 112 0.79 0.23 14.13
CA ASP A 112 1.86 0.69 15.02
C ASP A 112 2.62 -0.48 15.65
N ALA A 113 1.90 -1.46 16.21
CA ALA A 113 2.51 -2.65 16.80
C ALA A 113 3.33 -3.47 15.78
N SER A 114 2.81 -3.64 14.57
CA SER A 114 3.51 -4.39 13.51
C SER A 114 4.79 -3.68 13.06
N VAL A 115 4.73 -2.35 12.91
CA VAL A 115 5.92 -1.55 12.57
C VAL A 115 6.97 -1.64 13.67
N ALA A 116 6.56 -1.61 14.94
CA ALA A 116 7.47 -1.77 16.07
C ALA A 116 8.17 -3.15 16.08
N GLU A 117 7.53 -4.20 15.56
CA GLU A 117 8.13 -5.52 15.39
C GLU A 117 9.11 -5.58 14.21
N TRP A 118 8.86 -4.82 13.14
CA TRP A 118 9.72 -4.83 11.95
C TRP A 118 11.01 -4.03 12.12
N LEU A 119 10.94 -2.85 12.76
CA LEU A 119 12.08 -1.94 12.86
C LEU A 119 13.39 -2.60 13.37
N PRO A 120 13.38 -3.47 14.39
CA PRO A 120 14.60 -4.10 14.89
C PRO A 120 15.22 -5.15 13.95
N VAL A 121 14.48 -5.66 12.96
CA VAL A 121 14.94 -6.71 12.04
C VAL A 121 15.27 -6.19 10.64
N LEU A 122 14.97 -4.91 10.36
CA LEU A 122 15.36 -4.26 9.11
C LEU A 122 16.89 -4.17 9.01
N ARG A 123 17.40 -4.43 7.80
CA ARG A 123 18.81 -4.36 7.46
C ARG A 123 19.24 -2.91 7.14
N PRO A 124 20.54 -2.58 7.19
CA PRO A 124 21.03 -1.26 6.81
C PRO A 124 20.64 -0.83 5.38
N GLU A 125 20.45 -1.79 4.48
CA GLU A 125 20.08 -1.58 3.09
C GLU A 125 18.56 -1.50 2.87
N ASP A 126 17.74 -1.68 3.92
CA ASP A 126 16.29 -1.62 3.82
C ASP A 126 15.76 -0.18 3.95
N LEU A 127 14.68 0.11 3.22
CA LEU A 127 13.90 1.33 3.31
C LEU A 127 12.46 0.97 3.66
N LEU A 128 11.99 1.46 4.81
CA LEU A 128 10.59 1.38 5.21
C LEU A 128 9.91 2.73 4.97
N VAL A 129 8.82 2.75 4.20
CA VAL A 129 7.99 3.95 4.00
C VAL A 129 6.55 3.65 4.43
N LEU A 130 6.02 4.51 5.30
CA LEU A 130 4.60 4.53 5.70
C LEU A 130 3.97 5.82 5.17
N THR A 131 2.86 5.68 4.44
CA THR A 131 2.12 6.82 3.89
C THR A 131 0.65 6.47 3.67
N ALA A 132 -0.14 7.44 3.20
CA ALA A 132 -1.53 7.28 2.79
C ALA A 132 -1.74 7.88 1.40
N ASP A 133 -2.84 7.51 0.74
CA ASP A 133 -3.23 8.01 -0.57
C ASP A 133 -4.27 9.14 -0.50
N HIS A 134 -5.07 9.18 0.55
CA HIS A 134 -6.04 10.24 0.87
C HIS A 134 -6.47 10.22 2.34
N GLY A 135 -7.35 11.15 2.73
CA GLY A 135 -8.04 11.14 4.02
C GLY A 135 -9.35 10.35 3.96
N CYS A 136 -9.81 9.90 5.12
CA CYS A 136 -11.14 9.31 5.32
C CYS A 136 -11.61 9.66 6.75
N ASP A 137 -11.86 10.95 6.98
CA ASP A 137 -12.21 11.50 8.30
C ASP A 137 -13.53 10.90 8.83
N VAL A 138 -13.41 10.11 9.91
CA VAL A 138 -14.54 9.46 10.59
C VAL A 138 -15.53 10.43 11.24
N THR A 139 -15.19 11.72 11.32
CA THR A 139 -16.04 12.79 11.84
C THR A 139 -16.68 13.64 10.75
N ALA A 140 -16.32 13.40 9.48
CA ALA A 140 -16.89 14.13 8.36
C ALA A 140 -18.41 13.88 8.25
N PRO A 141 -19.20 14.88 7.84
CA PRO A 141 -20.65 14.73 7.71
C PRO A 141 -21.08 13.82 6.53
N HIS A 142 -20.13 13.40 5.69
CA HIS A 142 -20.36 12.56 4.52
C HIS A 142 -19.58 11.25 4.62
N THR A 143 -19.99 10.26 3.83
CA THR A 143 -19.33 8.95 3.76
C THR A 143 -18.29 8.86 2.65
N ASP A 144 -17.96 9.95 1.97
CA ASP A 144 -16.90 9.98 0.95
C ASP A 144 -15.54 10.34 1.59
N HIS A 145 -14.46 10.16 0.82
CA HIS A 145 -13.10 10.53 1.25
C HIS A 145 -12.97 12.02 1.55
N THR A 146 -11.96 12.36 2.35
CA THR A 146 -11.57 13.74 2.66
C THR A 146 -10.25 14.10 1.96
N ARG A 147 -10.14 15.37 1.54
CA ARG A 147 -8.93 15.88 0.89
C ARG A 147 -7.94 16.38 1.95
N GLU A 148 -7.04 15.51 2.36
CA GLU A 148 -6.06 15.77 3.42
C GLU A 148 -4.62 15.57 2.95
N TYR A 149 -3.67 16.10 3.71
CA TYR A 149 -2.27 15.72 3.56
C TYR A 149 -2.08 14.29 4.06
N ALA A 150 -1.38 13.47 3.28
CA ALA A 150 -0.94 12.15 3.72
C ALA A 150 0.30 12.28 4.62
N PRO A 151 0.41 11.48 5.69
CA PRO A 151 1.67 11.37 6.42
C PRO A 151 2.75 10.73 5.52
N LEU A 152 4.00 11.09 5.76
CA LEU A 152 5.16 10.40 5.19
C LEU A 152 6.16 10.14 6.31
N LEU A 153 6.35 8.86 6.64
CA LEU A 153 7.39 8.40 7.55
C LEU A 153 8.30 7.47 6.76
N ALA A 154 9.58 7.83 6.67
CA ALA A 154 10.59 7.02 6.01
C ALA A 154 11.69 6.69 7.03
N TRP A 155 12.00 5.40 7.15
CA TRP A 155 13.11 4.90 7.95
C TRP A 155 14.10 4.18 7.03
N PHE A 156 15.38 4.49 7.17
CA PHE A 156 16.49 3.87 6.49
C PHE A 156 17.79 4.25 7.20
N GLU A 157 18.82 3.41 7.14
CA GLU A 157 20.11 3.71 7.79
C GLU A 157 20.71 5.02 7.24
N GLY A 158 21.23 5.87 8.14
CA GLY A 158 21.79 7.17 7.77
C GLY A 158 20.76 8.28 7.53
N HIS A 159 19.47 8.06 7.83
CA HIS A 159 18.46 9.12 7.76
C HIS A 159 18.83 10.32 8.67
N ALA A 160 18.68 11.54 8.16
CA ALA A 160 18.99 12.77 8.88
C ALA A 160 17.77 13.39 9.60
N SER A 161 16.68 12.63 9.76
CA SER A 161 15.40 13.07 10.35
C SER A 161 14.90 14.40 9.75
N LYS A 162 14.99 14.49 8.42
CA LYS A 162 14.57 15.67 7.66
C LYS A 162 13.07 15.64 7.41
N ARG A 163 12.47 16.82 7.38
CA ARG A 163 11.11 17.02 6.91
C ARG A 163 11.10 17.05 5.38
N HIS A 164 10.15 16.35 4.76
CA HIS A 164 9.87 16.40 3.33
C HIS A 164 8.43 16.89 3.11
N ASP A 165 8.28 18.04 2.45
CA ASP A 165 6.97 18.65 2.13
C ASP A 165 6.64 18.52 0.64
N GLY A 166 6.97 17.37 0.06
CA GLY A 166 6.80 17.11 -1.37
C GLY A 166 5.48 16.46 -1.76
N GLN A 167 5.45 15.91 -2.97
CA GLN A 167 4.26 15.27 -3.54
C GLN A 167 4.27 13.76 -3.27
N LEU A 168 3.10 13.11 -3.29
CA LEU A 168 2.99 11.66 -3.09
C LEU A 168 3.87 10.86 -4.08
N VAL A 169 4.08 11.39 -5.28
CA VAL A 169 4.92 10.76 -6.31
C VAL A 169 6.40 10.65 -5.91
N ASP A 170 6.86 11.49 -4.98
CA ASP A 170 8.23 11.47 -4.45
C ASP A 170 8.54 10.16 -3.70
N VAL A 171 7.52 9.48 -3.18
CA VAL A 171 7.65 8.12 -2.63
C VAL A 171 8.12 7.15 -3.71
N GLY A 172 7.49 7.19 -4.88
CA GLY A 172 7.91 6.35 -6.02
C GLY A 172 9.32 6.67 -6.49
N ALA A 173 9.66 7.95 -6.59
CA ALA A 173 11.00 8.41 -6.96
C ALA A 173 12.07 7.92 -5.96
N SER A 174 11.79 8.04 -4.66
CA SER A 174 12.71 7.65 -3.60
C SER A 174 12.90 6.14 -3.53
N VAL A 175 11.81 5.37 -3.59
CA VAL A 175 11.88 3.89 -3.61
C VAL A 175 12.64 3.40 -4.83
N PHE A 176 12.39 3.97 -6.00
CA PHE A 176 13.11 3.62 -7.22
C PHE A 176 14.60 3.92 -7.09
N GLN A 177 14.95 5.13 -6.63
CA GLN A 177 16.35 5.51 -6.44
C GLN A 177 17.05 4.63 -5.42
N TRP A 178 16.38 4.28 -4.32
CA TRP A 178 16.93 3.40 -3.30
C TRP A 178 17.26 2.00 -3.85
N LEU A 179 16.30 1.37 -4.54
CA LEU A 179 16.43 -0.02 -5.00
C LEU A 179 17.30 -0.18 -6.25
N THR A 180 17.50 0.88 -7.03
CA THR A 180 18.23 0.80 -8.31
C THR A 180 19.51 1.62 -8.35
N SER A 181 19.76 2.46 -7.33
CA SER A 181 20.83 3.49 -7.34
C SER A 181 20.79 4.39 -8.58
N SER A 182 19.62 4.50 -9.23
CA SER A 182 19.41 5.20 -10.50
C SER A 182 18.24 6.18 -10.39
N GLN A 183 18.09 7.05 -11.38
CA GLN A 183 16.93 7.95 -11.48
C GLN A 183 16.08 7.59 -12.70
N ALA A 184 14.79 7.89 -12.65
CA ALA A 184 13.85 7.74 -13.76
C ALA A 184 13.35 9.13 -14.20
N PRO A 185 14.18 9.92 -14.92
CA PRO A 185 13.85 11.31 -15.27
C PRO A 185 12.61 11.47 -16.16
N GLU A 186 12.13 10.38 -16.76
CA GLU A 186 10.89 10.34 -17.51
C GLU A 186 9.62 10.28 -16.63
N LEU A 187 9.78 9.97 -15.33
CA LEU A 187 8.70 9.94 -14.35
C LEU A 187 8.74 11.20 -13.47
N LEU A 188 7.58 11.57 -12.93
CA LEU A 188 7.48 12.71 -12.02
C LEU A 188 8.04 12.37 -10.64
N GLY A 189 8.29 13.41 -9.84
CA GLY A 189 8.69 13.32 -8.44
C GLY A 189 10.18 13.58 -8.21
N GLU A 190 10.49 13.99 -6.99
CA GLU A 190 11.84 14.28 -6.52
C GLU A 190 12.14 13.38 -5.32
N ALA A 191 13.20 12.58 -5.40
CA ALA A 191 13.56 11.67 -4.31
C ALA A 191 13.98 12.46 -3.05
N PHE A 192 13.54 11.98 -1.88
CA PHE A 192 13.76 12.62 -0.58
C PHE A 192 14.89 11.98 0.25
N LEU A 193 15.66 11.08 -0.35
CA LEU A 193 16.78 10.37 0.27
C LEU A 193 17.91 11.33 0.70
#